data_AF-A0A0P7WAJ3-F1
#
_entry.id   AF-A0A0P7WAJ3-F1
#
_cell.length_a   1.000
_cell.length_b   1.000
_cell.length_c   1.000
_cell.angle_alpha   90.00
_cell.angle_beta   90.00
_cell.angle_gamma   90.00
#
_symmetry.space_group_name_H-M   'P 1'
#
loop_
_entity.id
_entity.type
_entity.pdbx_description
1 polymer ?
#
loop_
_entity_poly.entity_id
_entity_poly.type
_entity_poly.pdbx_seq_one_letter_code
_entity_poly.pdbx_strand_id
1 'polypeptide(L)'
;MYRTISFTVLAFLLVACGGSAEPESVTPDMASMSHHERVEYHIGEGDHEAAFRYISESVTAEPERSELLLVTHMTFAWEMTHGEIADQRTRMPAALQHLRRALELDPGNAQAMEQIQLIEGIYRSLNRPIPEGVAEDRVML
;
A
#
# COMPACT_ATOMS: atom_id res chain seq x y z
N MET A 1 28.64 40.45 51.05
CA MET A 1 29.13 40.34 49.66
C MET A 1 30.41 39.53 49.68
N TYR A 2 30.31 38.20 49.59
CA TYR A 2 31.46 37.29 49.49
C TYR A 2 31.19 36.30 48.36
N ARG A 3 32.16 36.20 47.46
CA ARG A 3 32.18 35.35 46.27
C ARG A 3 33.19 34.24 46.56
N THR A 4 32.76 32.99 46.59
CA THR A 4 33.62 31.81 46.65
C THR A 4 33.20 30.79 45.58
N ILE A 5 34.23 30.14 45.04
CA ILE A 5 34.30 29.31 43.85
C ILE A 5 34.30 27.82 44.27
N SER A 6 33.87 26.94 43.35
CA SER A 6 34.01 25.46 43.37
C SER A 6 33.12 24.70 44.37
N PHE A 7 32.59 23.52 44.11
CA PHE A 7 33.02 22.41 43.24
C PHE A 7 31.85 21.82 42.46
N THR A 8 32.08 21.58 41.17
CA THR A 8 31.32 20.66 40.33
C THR A 8 31.35 19.27 40.96
N VAL A 9 30.19 18.75 41.39
CA VAL A 9 30.03 17.31 41.65
C VAL A 9 29.06 16.78 40.60
N LEU A 10 29.67 16.19 39.60
CA LEU A 10 29.12 15.24 38.66
C LEU A 10 28.46 14.10 39.45
N ALA A 11 27.13 14.09 39.53
CA ALA A 11 26.36 12.91 39.91
C ALA A 11 25.73 12.34 38.63
N PHE A 12 26.55 11.54 37.93
CA PHE A 12 26.11 10.61 36.91
C PHE A 12 25.21 9.57 37.60
N LEU A 13 23.89 9.77 37.56
CA LEU A 13 22.94 8.71 37.84
C LEU A 13 22.39 8.23 36.50
N LEU A 14 23.09 7.25 35.93
CA LEU A 14 22.55 6.34 34.93
C LEU A 14 21.38 5.60 35.56
N VAL A 15 20.16 6.09 35.36
CA VAL A 15 18.97 5.24 35.39
C VAL A 15 18.83 4.63 34.01
N ALA A 16 19.54 3.53 33.81
CA ALA A 16 19.17 2.54 32.82
C ALA A 16 18.03 1.70 33.42
N CYS A 17 16.82 1.94 32.92
CA CYS A 17 15.78 0.94 32.73
C CYS A 17 15.13 1.37 31.40
N GLY A 18 15.38 0.72 30.27
CA GLY A 18 15.27 -0.73 30.12
C GLY A 18 13.79 -1.09 30.20
N GLY A 19 13.02 -0.65 29.20
CA GLY A 19 11.57 -0.77 29.18
C GLY A 19 10.97 0.07 28.07
N SER A 20 11.52 0.00 26.86
CA SER A 20 10.69 0.22 25.68
C SER A 20 9.72 -0.95 25.65
N ALA A 21 8.55 -0.75 26.27
CA ALA A 21 7.37 -1.51 25.87
C ALA A 21 7.24 -1.22 24.38
N GLU A 22 7.70 -2.15 23.54
CA GLU A 22 7.21 -2.22 22.17
C GLU A 22 5.69 -2.20 22.30
N PRO A 23 4.97 -1.30 21.63
CA PRO A 23 3.52 -1.31 21.69
C PRO A 23 3.12 -2.73 21.36
N GLU A 24 2.46 -3.40 22.31
CA GLU A 24 1.96 -4.76 22.15
C GLU A 24 1.18 -4.72 20.84
N SER A 25 1.74 -5.35 19.79
CA SER A 25 1.12 -5.32 18.47
C SER A 25 -0.16 -6.10 18.64
N VAL A 26 -1.28 -5.39 18.86
CA VAL A 26 -2.59 -5.99 18.95
C VAL A 26 -2.85 -6.57 17.57
N THR A 27 -2.52 -7.85 17.40
CA THR A 27 -2.87 -8.58 16.19
C THR A 27 -4.40 -8.59 16.16
N PRO A 28 -5.02 -7.94 15.17
CA PRO A 28 -6.48 -7.91 15.10
C PRO A 28 -7.00 -9.34 15.01
N ASP A 29 -8.16 -9.59 15.64
CA ASP A 29 -8.86 -10.87 15.48
C ASP A 29 -9.45 -10.93 14.07
N MET A 30 -8.62 -11.31 13.11
CA MET A 30 -9.00 -11.37 11.70
C MET A 30 -10.19 -12.30 11.48
N ALA A 31 -10.33 -13.37 12.29
CA ALA A 31 -11.34 -14.39 12.12
C ALA A 31 -12.77 -13.86 12.28
N SER A 32 -12.97 -12.80 13.07
CA SER A 32 -14.27 -12.17 13.28
C SER A 32 -14.55 -10.99 12.33
N MET A 33 -13.54 -10.54 11.56
CA MET A 33 -13.69 -9.45 10.59
C MET A 33 -14.47 -9.89 9.35
N SER A 34 -15.24 -8.97 8.78
CA SER A 34 -15.83 -9.10 7.46
C SER A 34 -14.76 -9.21 6.36
N HIS A 35 -15.15 -9.63 5.16
CA HIS A 35 -14.23 -9.67 4.02
C HIS A 35 -13.67 -8.28 3.70
N HIS A 36 -14.51 -7.25 3.76
CA HIS A 36 -14.11 -5.87 3.52
C HIS A 36 -13.06 -5.39 4.51
N GLU A 37 -13.34 -5.49 5.81
CA GLU A 37 -12.41 -5.06 6.86
C GLU A 37 -11.07 -5.80 6.75
N ARG A 38 -11.10 -7.09 6.39
CA ARG A 38 -9.86 -7.88 6.26
C ARG A 38 -9.01 -7.44 5.06
N VAL A 39 -9.66 -7.16 3.92
CA VAL A 39 -8.98 -6.63 2.73
C VAL A 39 -8.42 -5.24 3.02
N GLU A 40 -9.21 -4.35 3.64
CA GLU A 40 -8.77 -3.01 4.05
C GLU A 40 -7.58 -3.07 4.99
N TYR A 41 -7.55 -4.01 5.94
CA TYR A 41 -6.40 -4.21 6.81
C TYR A 41 -5.14 -4.55 6.01
N HIS A 42 -5.21 -5.53 5.10
CA HIS A 42 -4.05 -5.90 4.28
C HIS A 42 -3.58 -4.75 3.39
N ILE A 43 -4.51 -3.99 2.80
CA ILE A 43 -4.19 -2.78 2.03
C ILE A 43 -3.51 -1.73 2.92
N GLY A 44 -4.02 -1.50 4.14
CA GLY A 44 -3.47 -0.53 5.08
C GLY A 44 -2.04 -0.85 5.53
N GLU A 45 -1.71 -2.14 5.62
CA GLU A 45 -0.34 -2.61 5.88
C GLU A 45 0.56 -2.59 4.63
N GLY A 46 0.02 -2.24 3.45
CA GLY A 46 0.70 -2.27 2.16
C GLY A 46 0.88 -3.68 1.59
N ASP A 47 0.26 -4.69 2.18
CA ASP A 47 0.32 -6.10 1.74
C ASP A 47 -0.82 -6.41 0.75
N HIS A 48 -0.75 -5.80 -0.43
CA HIS A 48 -1.71 -6.05 -1.52
C HIS A 48 -1.72 -7.51 -1.98
N GLU A 49 -0.61 -8.23 -1.81
CA GLU A 49 -0.55 -9.65 -2.14
C GLU A 49 -1.48 -10.45 -1.22
N ALA A 50 -1.41 -10.22 0.10
CA ALA A 50 -2.31 -10.87 1.04
C ALA A 50 -3.78 -10.48 0.79
N ALA A 51 -4.05 -9.23 0.40
CA ALA A 51 -5.38 -8.81 -0.01
C ALA A 51 -5.89 -9.64 -1.21
N PHE A 52 -5.14 -9.71 -2.32
CA PHE A 52 -5.52 -10.51 -3.49
C PHE A 52 -5.68 -12.00 -3.16
N ARG A 53 -4.74 -12.57 -2.40
CA ARG A 53 -4.79 -13.97 -1.98
C ARG A 53 -6.07 -14.26 -1.21
N TYR A 54 -6.37 -13.45 -0.18
CA TYR A 54 -7.57 -13.60 0.62
C TYR A 54 -8.85 -13.49 -0.23
N ILE A 55 -8.94 -12.48 -1.10
CA ILE A 55 -10.08 -12.33 -2.01
C ILE A 55 -10.24 -13.58 -2.89
N SER A 56 -9.14 -14.08 -3.46
CA SER A 56 -9.17 -15.23 -4.36
C SER A 56 -9.55 -16.55 -3.69
N GLU A 57 -9.17 -16.73 -2.42
CA GLU A 57 -9.36 -17.98 -1.68
C GLU A 57 -10.65 -18.00 -0.87
N SER A 58 -11.09 -16.83 -0.38
CA SER A 58 -12.14 -16.75 0.65
C SER A 58 -13.41 -16.04 0.18
N VAL A 59 -13.34 -15.15 -0.81
CA VAL A 59 -14.50 -14.39 -1.28
C VAL A 59 -15.02 -15.00 -2.56
N THR A 60 -16.12 -15.77 -2.47
CA THR A 60 -16.70 -16.47 -3.62
C THR A 60 -17.92 -15.78 -4.21
N ALA A 61 -18.53 -14.85 -3.47
CA ALA A 61 -19.76 -14.19 -3.88
C ALA A 61 -19.47 -13.02 -4.82
N GLU A 62 -20.02 -13.08 -6.03
CA GLU A 62 -20.19 -11.89 -6.88
C GLU A 62 -21.51 -11.21 -6.46
N PRO A 63 -21.57 -9.90 -6.17
CA PRO A 63 -20.68 -8.81 -6.63
C PRO A 63 -19.57 -8.38 -5.66
N GLU A 64 -19.56 -8.87 -4.41
CA GLU A 64 -18.61 -8.45 -3.37
C GLU A 64 -17.16 -8.68 -3.80
N ARG A 65 -16.87 -9.84 -4.42
CA ARG A 65 -15.54 -10.15 -4.95
C ARG A 65 -15.07 -9.11 -5.96
N SER A 66 -15.90 -8.74 -6.93
CA SER A 66 -15.58 -7.72 -7.94
C SER A 66 -15.28 -6.36 -7.30
N GLU A 67 -16.08 -5.94 -6.30
CA GLU A 67 -15.85 -4.68 -5.57
C GLU A 67 -14.51 -4.66 -4.83
N LEU A 68 -14.19 -5.74 -4.11
CA LEU A 68 -12.94 -5.87 -3.37
C LEU A 68 -11.72 -5.93 -4.30
N LEU A 69 -11.84 -6.57 -5.46
CA LEU A 69 -10.79 -6.55 -6.48
C LEU A 69 -10.58 -5.16 -7.06
N LEU A 70 -11.67 -4.44 -7.34
CA LEU A 70 -11.60 -3.09 -7.89
C LEU A 70 -10.82 -2.16 -6.96
N VAL A 71 -11.18 -2.11 -5.67
CA VAL A 71 -10.48 -1.27 -4.69
C VAL A 71 -9.03 -1.69 -4.53
N THR A 72 -8.73 -2.99 -4.48
CA THR A 72 -7.35 -3.48 -4.31
C THR A 72 -6.49 -3.12 -5.51
N HIS A 73 -6.97 -3.32 -6.75
CA HIS A 73 -6.24 -2.93 -7.95
C HIS A 73 -6.02 -1.41 -8.04
N MET A 74 -7.03 -0.61 -7.70
CA MET A 74 -6.93 0.84 -7.72
C MET A 74 -5.90 1.36 -6.71
N THR A 75 -5.92 0.85 -5.48
CA THR A 75 -4.98 1.26 -4.44
C THR A 75 -3.57 0.80 -4.77
N PHE A 76 -3.40 -0.44 -5.24
CA PHE A 76 -2.07 -0.93 -5.58
C PHE A 76 -1.46 -0.16 -6.77
N ALA A 77 -2.27 0.17 -7.78
CA ALA A 77 -1.84 1.02 -8.87
C ALA A 77 -1.43 2.42 -8.39
N TRP A 78 -2.19 3.00 -7.46
CA TRP A 78 -1.88 4.30 -6.86
C TRP A 78 -0.53 4.28 -6.14
N GLU A 79 -0.25 3.27 -5.33
CA GLU A 79 1.02 3.14 -4.62
C GLU A 79 2.22 2.91 -5.56
N MET A 80 2.01 2.21 -6.68
CA MET A 80 3.03 2.06 -7.71
C MET A 80 3.42 3.39 -8.35
N THR A 81 2.47 4.31 -8.51
CA THR A 81 2.68 5.58 -9.19
C THR A 81 3.01 6.74 -8.25
N HIS A 82 2.64 6.66 -6.97
CA HIS A 82 2.79 7.75 -6.00
C HIS A 82 3.63 7.39 -4.76
N GLY A 83 4.00 6.12 -4.57
CA GLY A 83 4.77 5.68 -3.41
C GLY A 83 6.16 6.30 -3.32
N GLU A 84 6.66 6.48 -2.09
CA GLU A 84 7.85 7.30 -1.78
C GLU A 84 9.20 6.59 -2.04
N ILE A 85 9.21 5.26 -2.13
CA ILE A 85 10.45 4.47 -1.93
C ILE A 85 11.03 3.89 -3.24
N ALA A 86 10.26 3.85 -4.33
CA ALA A 86 10.69 3.20 -5.58
C ALA A 86 10.73 4.17 -6.77
N ASP A 87 11.56 3.85 -7.78
CA ASP A 87 11.50 4.54 -9.07
C ASP A 87 10.13 4.26 -9.71
N GLN A 88 9.25 5.24 -9.59
CA GLN A 88 7.89 5.22 -10.13
C GLN A 88 7.89 4.81 -11.61
N ARG A 89 8.90 5.23 -12.38
CA ARG A 89 8.99 4.88 -13.81
C ARG A 89 9.14 3.39 -14.06
N THR A 90 9.82 2.69 -13.17
CA THR A 90 9.99 1.25 -13.22
C THR A 90 8.68 0.52 -12.89
N ARG A 91 7.81 1.10 -12.05
CA ARG A 91 6.54 0.50 -11.62
C ARG A 91 5.33 0.91 -12.47
N MET A 92 5.41 2.00 -13.23
CA MET A 92 4.35 2.45 -14.15
C MET A 92 3.80 1.36 -15.10
N PRO A 93 4.61 0.45 -15.70
CA PRO A 93 4.06 -0.65 -16.50
C PRO A 93 3.06 -1.51 -15.72
N ALA A 94 3.42 -1.92 -14.49
CA ALA A 94 2.57 -2.75 -13.65
C ALA A 94 1.34 -1.97 -13.17
N ALA A 95 1.50 -0.70 -12.79
CA ALA A 95 0.39 0.16 -12.43
C ALA A 95 -0.65 0.25 -13.56
N LEU A 96 -0.18 0.40 -14.80
CA LEU A 96 -1.03 0.46 -15.97
C LEU A 96 -1.85 -0.82 -16.20
N GLN A 97 -1.26 -1.99 -15.92
CA GLN A 97 -1.96 -3.27 -15.98
C GLN A 97 -3.06 -3.38 -14.92
N HIS A 98 -2.81 -2.91 -13.70
CA HIS A 98 -3.81 -2.87 -12.63
C HIS A 98 -4.95 -1.87 -12.92
N LEU A 99 -4.65 -0.70 -13.45
CA LEU A 99 -5.67 0.28 -13.85
C LEU A 99 -6.57 -0.26 -14.97
N ARG A 100 -6.01 -0.99 -15.93
CA ARG A 100 -6.81 -1.66 -16.97
C ARG A 100 -7.70 -2.74 -16.38
N ARG A 101 -7.20 -3.51 -15.41
CA ARG A 101 -8.02 -4.50 -14.70
C ARG A 101 -9.18 -3.84 -13.95
N ALA A 102 -8.93 -2.69 -13.32
CA ALA A 102 -9.97 -1.89 -12.70
C ALA A 102 -11.05 -1.46 -13.71
N LEU A 103 -10.70 -1.11 -14.96
CA LEU A 103 -11.68 -0.80 -16.01
C LEU A 103 -12.44 -2.02 -16.55
N GLU A 104 -11.89 -3.24 -16.44
CA GLU A 104 -12.66 -4.45 -16.75
C GLU A 104 -13.72 -4.73 -15.68
N LEU A 105 -13.41 -4.42 -14.42
CA LEU A 105 -14.32 -4.57 -13.28
C LEU A 105 -15.38 -3.46 -13.23
N ASP A 106 -14.96 -2.23 -13.51
CA ASP A 106 -15.81 -1.03 -13.61
C ASP A 106 -15.42 -0.18 -14.83
N PRO A 107 -16.07 -0.38 -15.99
CA PRO A 107 -15.80 0.39 -17.20
C PRO A 107 -16.03 1.90 -17.08
N GLY A 108 -16.77 2.34 -16.06
CA GLY A 108 -17.06 3.74 -15.79
C GLY A 108 -16.08 4.41 -14.84
N ASN A 109 -15.02 3.73 -14.40
CA ASN A 109 -14.12 4.23 -13.38
C ASN A 109 -13.28 5.43 -13.88
N ALA A 110 -13.78 6.64 -13.61
CA ALA A 110 -13.16 7.88 -14.08
C ALA A 110 -11.72 8.04 -13.57
N GLN A 111 -11.43 7.62 -12.33
CA GLN A 111 -10.09 7.70 -11.76
C GLN A 111 -9.11 6.77 -12.51
N ALA A 112 -9.52 5.54 -12.83
CA ALA A 112 -8.69 4.63 -13.61
C ALA A 112 -8.38 5.20 -15.01
N MET A 113 -9.40 5.75 -15.68
CA MET A 113 -9.24 6.39 -17.00
C MET A 113 -8.25 7.55 -16.95
N GLU A 114 -8.35 8.43 -15.95
CA GLU A 114 -7.46 9.58 -15.78
C GLU A 114 -6.00 9.13 -15.55
N GLN A 115 -5.79 8.16 -14.65
CA GLN A 115 -4.46 7.65 -14.34
C GLN A 115 -3.82 6.92 -15.54
N ILE A 116 -4.60 6.17 -16.31
CA ILE A 116 -4.14 5.57 -17.58
C ILE A 116 -3.67 6.67 -18.54
N GLN A 117 -4.48 7.71 -18.74
CA GLN A 117 -4.13 8.82 -19.64
C GLN A 117 -2.83 9.51 -19.21
N LEU A 118 -2.65 9.74 -17.91
CA LEU A 118 -1.44 10.31 -17.33
C LEU A 118 -0.20 9.45 -17.66
N ILE A 119 -0.24 8.16 -17.30
CA ILE A 119 0.88 7.23 -17.49
C ILE A 119 1.21 7.08 -18.98
N GLU A 120 0.22 6.87 -19.84
CA GLU A 120 0.42 6.77 -21.28
C GLU A 120 0.97 8.06 -21.88
N GLY A 121 0.56 9.22 -21.37
CA GLY A 121 1.12 10.53 -21.72
C GLY A 121 2.62 10.61 -21.43
N ILE A 122 3.07 10.07 -20.29
CA ILE A 122 4.49 9.99 -19.94
C ILE A 122 5.23 9.12 -20.97
N TYR A 123 4.72 7.92 -21.31
CA TYR A 123 5.33 7.07 -22.33
C TYR A 123 5.44 7.76 -23.70
N ARG A 124 4.37 8.42 -24.15
CA ARG A 124 4.36 9.18 -25.41
C ARG A 124 5.39 10.30 -25.40
N SER A 125 5.49 11.08 -24.32
CA SER A 125 6.45 12.19 -24.21
C SER A 125 7.91 11.73 -24.21
N LEU A 126 8.18 10.52 -23.72
CA LEU A 126 9.50 9.88 -23.75
C LEU A 126 9.79 9.15 -25.07
N ASN A 127 8.86 9.17 -26.04
CA ASN A 127 8.93 8.38 -27.28
C ASN A 127 9.17 6.88 -27.01
N ARG A 128 8.51 6.33 -25.99
CA ARG A 128 8.57 4.92 -25.60
C ARG A 128 7.25 4.21 -25.94
N PRO A 129 7.28 2.91 -26.28
CA PRO A 129 6.06 2.14 -26.47
C PRO A 129 5.28 2.06 -25.16
N ILE A 130 3.95 2.17 -25.25
CA ILE A 130 3.06 2.00 -24.11
C ILE A 130 3.02 0.50 -23.76
N PRO A 131 3.31 0.09 -22.51
CA PRO A 131 3.21 -1.30 -22.09
C PRO A 131 1.77 -1.81 -22.24
N GLU A 132 1.63 -3.04 -22.73
CA GLU A 132 0.34 -3.72 -22.87
C GLU A 132 0.05 -4.66 -21.68
N GLY A 133 -1.13 -5.27 -21.69
CA GLY A 133 -1.55 -6.27 -20.70
C GLY A 133 -2.49 -5.74 -19.63
N VAL A 134 -3.03 -6.69 -18.87
CA VAL A 134 -3.98 -6.51 -17.77
C VAL A 134 -3.48 -7.35 -16.60
N ALA A 135 -3.55 -6.81 -15.39
CA ALA A 135 -3.10 -7.52 -14.20
C ALA A 135 -4.04 -8.68 -13.86
N GLU A 136 -3.49 -9.72 -13.25
CA GLU A 136 -4.30 -10.82 -12.70
C GLU A 136 -4.88 -10.46 -11.34
N ASP A 137 -5.99 -11.10 -10.97
CA ASP A 137 -6.61 -11.04 -9.63
C ASP A 137 -5.80 -11.80 -8.56
N ARG A 138 -4.54 -12.12 -8.85
CA ARG A 138 -3.60 -12.85 -8.01
C ARG A 138 -2.19 -12.33 -8.32
N VAL A 139 -1.29 -12.45 -7.36
CA VAL A 139 0.12 -12.13 -7.62
C VAL A 139 0.77 -13.31 -8.34
N MET A 140 1.46 -13.04 -9.46
CA MET A 140 2.31 -14.02 -10.13
C MET A 140 3.56 -14.26 -9.27
N LEU A 141 3.75 -15.51 -8.81
CA LEU A 141 4.96 -15.98 -8.11
C LEU A 141 6.19 -15.98 -9.04
#